data_AF-A0A382BHR7-F1
#
_entry.id   AF-A0A382BHR7-F1
#
_cell.length_a   1.000
_cell.length_b   1.000
_cell.length_c   1.000
_cell.angle_alpha   90.00
_cell.angle_beta   90.00
_cell.angle_gamma   90.00
#
_symmetry.space_group_name_H-M   'P 1'
#
loop_
_entity.id
_entity.type
_entity.pdbx_description
1 polymer ?
#
loop_
_entity_poly.entity_id
_entity_poly.type
_entity_poly.pdbx_seq_one_letter_code
_entity_poly.pdbx_strand_id
1 'polypeptide(L)'
;MSPTVSFWDCGEFIATSYTLGVPHPPGSPLYLIIGRIFSMLPFNPDIAFRVNLISPLVSSLAVMLLYLVIVKFAAHWRDGIKNKSDAIIAFGGALIGSLTFAFTDSHWFNAVEAEVYAMSTFFTVIVAWLILHWSERADQPGNERYILIIAYMIGLASGIHILNLLTLPFVALIIYFKKLPFNWKTFLITMGITGLTFLVIHNGIIKGLPKLAVVIGLTGVCISVLIIFGAMIWAINERRRLLSI
;
A
#
# COMPACT_ATOMS: atom_id res chain seq x y z
N MET A 1 -14.35 -17.68 -5.27
CA MET A 1 -14.40 -16.49 -6.15
C MET A 1 -15.76 -16.45 -6.81
N SER A 2 -16.39 -15.28 -6.90
CA SER A 2 -17.67 -15.11 -7.58
C SER A 2 -17.53 -15.44 -9.08
N PRO A 3 -18.41 -16.28 -9.65
CA PRO A 3 -18.36 -16.62 -11.06
C PRO A 3 -18.84 -15.47 -11.96
N THR A 4 -19.58 -14.51 -11.40
CA THR A 4 -20.19 -13.38 -12.13
C THR A 4 -20.31 -12.15 -11.20
N VAL A 5 -21.15 -11.17 -11.54
CA VAL A 5 -21.39 -9.98 -10.72
C VAL A 5 -22.00 -10.37 -9.36
N SER A 6 -21.31 -10.01 -8.27
CA SER A 6 -21.79 -10.16 -6.90
C SER A 6 -22.57 -8.93 -6.44
N PHE A 7 -23.14 -9.00 -5.23
CA PHE A 7 -23.92 -7.93 -4.61
C PHE A 7 -23.07 -6.67 -4.34
N TRP A 8 -23.73 -5.55 -4.07
CA TRP A 8 -23.12 -4.27 -3.69
C TRP A 8 -22.37 -3.57 -4.84
N ASP A 9 -21.18 -3.05 -4.58
CA ASP A 9 -20.40 -2.18 -5.47
C ASP A 9 -19.66 -2.94 -6.59
N CYS A 10 -19.62 -4.28 -6.52
CA CYS A 10 -18.88 -5.11 -7.46
C CYS A 10 -19.32 -4.88 -8.91
N GLY A 11 -20.64 -4.74 -9.14
CA GLY A 11 -21.16 -4.46 -10.48
C GLY A 11 -20.67 -3.12 -11.03
N GLU A 12 -20.59 -2.10 -10.19
CA GLU A 12 -20.07 -0.78 -10.56
C GLU A 12 -18.56 -0.84 -10.86
N PHE A 13 -17.76 -1.48 -9.99
CA PHE A 13 -16.32 -1.62 -10.21
C PHE A 13 -15.97 -2.45 -11.45
N ILE A 14 -16.74 -3.50 -11.74
CA ILE A 14 -16.59 -4.29 -12.98
C ILE A 14 -16.93 -3.43 -14.20
N ALA A 15 -18.06 -2.73 -14.18
CA ALA A 15 -18.52 -1.90 -15.30
C ALA A 15 -17.56 -0.73 -15.57
N THR A 16 -17.11 -0.05 -14.52
CA THR A 16 -16.18 1.09 -14.61
C THR A 16 -14.76 0.63 -14.96
N SER A 17 -14.33 -0.55 -14.53
CA SER A 17 -13.06 -1.15 -15.00
C SER A 17 -13.11 -1.47 -16.49
N TYR A 18 -14.25 -1.96 -17.00
CA TYR A 18 -14.40 -2.24 -18.43
C TYR A 18 -14.51 -0.96 -19.26
N THR A 19 -15.25 0.04 -18.81
CA THR A 19 -15.49 1.28 -19.57
C THR A 19 -14.44 2.36 -19.32
N LEU A 20 -13.57 2.18 -18.31
CA LEU A 20 -12.73 3.24 -17.72
C LEU A 20 -13.56 4.46 -17.26
N GLY A 21 -14.76 4.19 -16.74
CA GLY A 21 -15.61 5.17 -16.07
C GLY A 21 -15.12 5.54 -14.67
N VAL A 22 -15.87 6.38 -13.96
CA VAL A 22 -15.55 6.78 -12.59
C VAL A 22 -16.61 6.20 -11.65
N PRO A 23 -16.25 5.29 -10.73
CA PRO A 23 -17.17 4.77 -9.73
C PRO A 23 -17.40 5.81 -8.63
N HIS A 24 -18.25 5.48 -7.67
CA HIS A 24 -18.44 6.27 -6.47
C HIS A 24 -17.09 6.66 -5.80
N PRO A 25 -17.04 7.80 -5.06
CA PRO A 25 -15.82 8.24 -4.38
C PRO A 25 -15.25 7.15 -3.46
N PRO A 26 -13.92 6.90 -3.47
CA PRO A 26 -12.86 7.81 -3.94
C PRO A 26 -12.49 7.67 -5.43
N GLY A 27 -13.21 6.86 -6.21
CA GLY A 27 -12.97 6.67 -7.65
C GLY A 27 -11.92 5.61 -8.00
N SER A 28 -10.96 5.34 -7.12
CA SER A 28 -10.04 4.18 -7.20
C SER A 28 -9.33 3.96 -8.56
N PRO A 29 -8.71 4.99 -9.15
CA PRO A 29 -8.22 4.96 -10.54
C PRO A 29 -7.20 3.85 -10.83
N LEU A 30 -6.31 3.51 -9.89
CA LEU A 30 -5.34 2.44 -10.09
C LEU A 30 -6.03 1.07 -10.14
N TYR A 31 -7.03 0.85 -9.28
CA TYR A 31 -7.82 -0.37 -9.31
C TYR A 31 -8.50 -0.54 -10.67
N LEU A 32 -9.10 0.52 -11.22
CA LEU A 32 -9.78 0.48 -12.52
C LEU A 32 -8.84 0.21 -13.69
N ILE A 33 -7.63 0.77 -13.67
CA ILE A 33 -6.62 0.51 -14.71
C ILE A 33 -6.22 -0.97 -14.70
N ILE A 34 -6.00 -1.55 -13.51
CA ILE A 34 -5.71 -2.98 -13.36
C ILE A 34 -6.94 -3.81 -13.79
N GLY A 35 -8.13 -3.42 -13.36
CA GLY A 35 -9.40 -4.01 -13.77
C GLY A 35 -9.57 -4.03 -15.29
N ARG A 36 -9.21 -2.95 -15.97
CA ARG A 36 -9.24 -2.86 -17.43
C ARG A 36 -8.32 -3.90 -18.08
N ILE A 37 -7.10 -4.05 -17.57
CA ILE A 37 -6.16 -5.07 -18.06
C ILE A 37 -6.76 -6.46 -17.92
N PHE A 38 -7.32 -6.80 -16.74
CA PHE A 38 -7.95 -8.09 -16.51
C PHE A 38 -9.17 -8.32 -17.41
N SER A 39 -10.00 -7.28 -17.62
CA SER A 39 -11.16 -7.34 -18.51
C SER A 39 -10.81 -7.63 -19.98
N MET A 40 -9.57 -7.38 -20.40
CA MET A 40 -9.07 -7.61 -21.76
C MET A 40 -8.47 -9.01 -21.95
N LEU A 41 -8.26 -9.79 -20.88
CA LEU A 41 -7.63 -11.10 -20.97
C LEU A 41 -8.55 -12.11 -21.72
N PRO A 42 -8.08 -12.80 -22.77
CA PRO A 42 -8.96 -13.57 -23.66
C PRO A 42 -9.08 -15.06 -23.24
N PHE A 43 -9.34 -15.35 -21.96
CA PHE A 43 -9.46 -16.74 -21.47
C PHE A 43 -10.82 -17.10 -20.87
N ASN A 44 -11.71 -16.14 -20.65
CA ASN A 44 -13.09 -16.37 -20.22
C ASN A 44 -14.01 -15.33 -20.89
N PRO A 45 -15.15 -15.74 -21.46
CA PRO A 45 -16.06 -14.80 -22.12
C PRO A 45 -16.67 -13.77 -21.16
N ASP A 46 -16.88 -14.13 -19.88
CA ASP A 46 -17.45 -13.23 -18.88
C ASP A 46 -16.40 -12.21 -18.41
N ILE A 47 -16.73 -10.92 -18.51
CA ILE A 47 -15.89 -9.82 -18.03
C ILE A 47 -15.85 -9.80 -16.50
N ALA A 48 -16.98 -10.04 -15.85
CA ALA A 48 -17.10 -10.07 -14.39
C ALA A 48 -16.17 -11.13 -13.79
N PHE A 49 -16.16 -12.34 -14.38
CA PHE A 49 -15.23 -13.40 -13.97
C PHE A 49 -13.77 -12.94 -13.99
N ARG A 50 -13.35 -12.28 -15.09
CA ARG A 50 -11.97 -11.84 -15.27
C ARG A 50 -11.57 -10.74 -14.31
N VAL A 51 -12.44 -9.78 -14.04
CA VAL A 51 -12.17 -8.71 -13.06
C VAL A 51 -12.18 -9.27 -11.64
N ASN A 52 -13.12 -10.16 -11.30
CA ASN A 52 -13.17 -10.85 -10.00
C ASN A 52 -11.89 -11.63 -9.69
N LEU A 53 -11.12 -12.06 -10.70
CA LEU A 53 -9.86 -12.78 -10.52
C LEU A 53 -8.77 -11.95 -9.82
N ILE A 54 -8.86 -10.63 -9.86
CA ILE A 54 -7.92 -9.74 -9.17
C ILE A 54 -7.90 -10.06 -7.67
N SER A 55 -9.06 -10.14 -7.04
CA SER A 55 -9.21 -10.29 -5.59
C SER A 55 -8.58 -11.55 -5.00
N PRO A 56 -8.87 -12.78 -5.48
CA PRO A 56 -8.22 -13.97 -4.92
C PRO A 56 -6.71 -13.98 -5.19
N LEU A 57 -6.25 -13.43 -6.32
CA LEU A 57 -4.81 -13.31 -6.61
C LEU A 57 -4.12 -12.39 -5.58
N VAL A 58 -4.58 -11.14 -5.44
CA VAL A 58 -3.94 -10.19 -4.53
C VAL A 58 -4.14 -10.58 -3.05
N SER A 59 -5.28 -11.19 -2.69
CA SER A 59 -5.50 -11.72 -1.35
C SER A 59 -4.58 -12.89 -1.04
N SER A 60 -4.34 -13.81 -1.98
CA SER A 60 -3.37 -14.90 -1.77
C SER A 60 -1.95 -14.37 -1.54
N LEU A 61 -1.55 -13.34 -2.29
CA LEU A 61 -0.28 -12.64 -2.09
C LEU A 61 -0.24 -11.91 -0.74
N ALA A 62 -1.34 -11.29 -0.32
CA ALA A 62 -1.45 -10.64 0.99
C ALA A 62 -1.30 -11.64 2.13
N VAL A 63 -1.94 -12.81 2.06
CA VAL A 63 -1.80 -13.91 3.04
C VAL A 63 -0.36 -14.43 3.08
N MET A 64 0.27 -14.63 1.92
CA MET A 64 1.68 -15.02 1.82
C MET A 64 2.61 -13.96 2.46
N LEU A 65 2.38 -12.68 2.18
CA LEU A 65 3.17 -11.60 2.78
C LEU A 65 2.92 -11.51 4.30
N LEU A 66 1.68 -11.73 4.76
CA LEU A 66 1.36 -11.76 6.18
C LEU A 66 2.11 -12.88 6.90
N TYR A 67 2.17 -14.07 6.29
CA TYR A 67 3.03 -15.14 6.77
C TYR A 67 4.48 -14.65 6.96
N LEU A 68 5.06 -13.99 5.95
CA LEU A 68 6.42 -13.47 6.05
C LEU A 68 6.58 -12.37 7.10
N VAL A 69 5.58 -11.51 7.29
CA VAL A 69 5.54 -10.50 8.36
C VAL A 69 5.59 -11.18 9.73
N ILE A 70 4.76 -12.21 9.95
CA ILE A 70 4.73 -12.95 11.23
C ILE A 70 6.06 -13.67 11.46
N VAL A 71 6.64 -14.30 10.43
CA VAL A 71 7.98 -14.93 10.53
C VAL A 71 9.02 -13.89 10.97
N LYS A 72 9.05 -12.70 10.37
CA LYS A 72 9.99 -11.63 10.73
C LYS A 72 9.81 -11.17 12.18
N PHE A 73 8.57 -10.96 12.62
CA PHE A 73 8.29 -10.59 14.00
C PHE A 73 8.71 -11.67 15.00
N ALA A 74 8.34 -12.92 14.74
CA ALA A 74 8.68 -14.04 15.61
C ALA A 74 10.20 -14.26 15.67
N ALA A 75 10.90 -14.18 14.52
CA ALA A 75 12.35 -14.28 14.47
C ALA A 75 13.02 -13.12 15.23
N HIS A 76 12.52 -11.88 15.09
CA HIS A 76 13.04 -10.74 15.83
C HIS A 76 12.84 -10.92 17.35
N TRP A 77 11.67 -11.36 17.80
CA TRP A 77 11.37 -11.60 19.21
C TRP A 77 12.21 -12.73 19.83
N ARG A 78 12.70 -13.67 19.00
CA ARG A 78 13.58 -14.77 19.42
C ARG A 78 15.08 -14.48 19.27
N ASP A 79 15.44 -13.24 18.93
CA ASP A 79 16.81 -12.84 18.59
C ASP A 79 17.44 -13.71 17.49
N GLY A 80 16.63 -14.05 16.48
CA GLY A 80 16.97 -14.93 15.37
C GLY A 80 16.46 -16.36 15.54
N ILE A 81 16.54 -17.15 14.46
CA ILE A 81 16.17 -18.58 14.45
C ILE A 81 17.45 -19.40 14.68
N LYS A 82 17.68 -19.85 15.92
CA LYS A 82 18.94 -20.52 16.31
C LYS A 82 18.80 -22.03 16.42
N ASN A 83 17.60 -22.52 16.73
CA ASN A 83 17.33 -23.94 16.91
C ASN A 83 15.97 -24.36 16.32
N LYS A 84 15.66 -25.65 16.38
CA LYS A 84 14.41 -26.22 15.85
C LYS A 84 13.16 -25.65 16.55
N SER A 85 13.25 -25.32 17.84
CA SER A 85 12.12 -24.73 18.58
C SER A 85 11.80 -23.34 18.06
N ASP A 86 12.79 -22.49 17.83
CA ASP A 86 12.60 -21.15 17.23
C ASP A 86 11.97 -21.26 15.84
N ALA A 87 12.43 -22.22 15.03
CA ALA A 87 11.90 -22.46 13.69
C ALA A 87 10.41 -22.88 13.73
N ILE A 88 10.04 -23.79 14.64
CA ILE A 88 8.65 -24.22 14.82
C ILE A 88 7.77 -23.04 15.27
N ILE A 89 8.24 -22.23 16.22
CA ILE A 89 7.51 -21.05 16.69
C ILE A 89 7.32 -20.04 15.55
N ALA A 90 8.39 -19.69 14.83
CA ALA A 90 8.34 -18.69 13.78
C ALA A 90 7.52 -19.14 12.57
N PHE A 91 7.84 -20.30 11.99
CA PHE A 91 7.18 -20.78 10.77
C PHE A 91 5.81 -21.41 11.05
N GLY A 92 5.67 -22.15 12.16
CA GLY A 92 4.40 -22.75 12.56
C GLY A 92 3.40 -21.70 13.05
N GLY A 93 3.86 -20.74 13.87
CA GLY A 93 3.03 -19.60 14.29
C GLY A 93 2.61 -18.72 13.12
N ALA A 94 3.51 -18.46 12.18
CA ALA A 94 3.18 -17.73 10.95
C ALA A 94 2.15 -18.48 10.09
N LEU A 95 2.31 -19.80 9.91
CA LEU A 95 1.37 -20.61 9.14
C LEU A 95 -0.03 -20.56 9.75
N ILE A 96 -0.15 -20.82 11.05
CA ILE A 96 -1.43 -20.78 11.76
C ILE A 96 -2.03 -19.37 11.71
N GLY A 97 -1.23 -18.33 11.97
CA GLY A 97 -1.68 -16.94 11.96
C GLY A 97 -2.17 -16.48 10.59
N SER A 98 -1.42 -16.76 9.53
CA SER A 98 -1.80 -16.37 8.17
C SER A 98 -3.02 -17.14 7.67
N LEU A 99 -3.14 -18.44 7.99
CA LEU A 99 -4.31 -19.22 7.61
C LEU A 99 -5.56 -18.82 8.40
N THR A 100 -5.39 -18.52 9.69
CA THR A 100 -6.49 -17.97 10.50
C THR A 100 -7.02 -16.69 9.86
N PHE A 101 -6.14 -15.77 9.48
CA PHE A 101 -6.53 -14.56 8.77
C PHE A 101 -7.21 -14.87 7.42
N ALA A 102 -6.63 -15.78 6.64
CA ALA A 102 -7.15 -16.17 5.32
C ALA A 102 -8.61 -16.64 5.38
N PHE A 103 -8.98 -17.38 6.43
CA PHE A 103 -10.31 -17.93 6.63
C PHE A 103 -11.22 -17.08 7.54
N THR A 104 -10.83 -15.85 7.89
CA THR A 104 -11.78 -14.93 8.54
C THR A 104 -12.87 -14.50 7.55
N ASP A 105 -14.11 -14.36 8.03
CA ASP A 105 -15.25 -13.98 7.19
C ASP A 105 -14.97 -12.68 6.43
N SER A 106 -14.46 -11.66 7.11
CA SER A 106 -14.19 -10.35 6.49
C SER A 106 -13.11 -10.42 5.40
N HIS A 107 -12.02 -11.17 5.60
CA HIS A 107 -11.01 -11.29 4.54
C HIS A 107 -11.49 -12.17 3.40
N TRP A 108 -12.10 -13.31 3.70
CA TRP A 108 -12.58 -14.25 2.70
C TRP A 108 -13.64 -13.63 1.80
N PHE A 109 -14.58 -12.86 2.37
CA PHE A 109 -15.60 -12.13 1.63
C PHE A 109 -14.96 -11.16 0.61
N ASN A 110 -14.02 -10.33 1.04
CA ASN A 110 -13.28 -9.43 0.16
C ASN A 110 -12.41 -10.17 -0.88
N ALA A 111 -11.93 -11.38 -0.56
CA ALA A 111 -11.08 -12.16 -1.46
C ALA A 111 -11.84 -12.80 -2.63
N VAL A 112 -13.17 -12.80 -2.62
CA VAL A 112 -13.98 -13.48 -3.66
C VAL A 112 -14.77 -12.55 -4.57
N GLU A 113 -14.69 -11.24 -4.37
CA GLU A 113 -15.49 -10.24 -5.10
C GLU A 113 -14.64 -9.10 -5.65
N ALA A 114 -15.09 -8.47 -6.73
CA ALA A 114 -14.40 -7.36 -7.39
C ALA A 114 -14.55 -6.05 -6.61
N GLU A 115 -13.80 -5.94 -5.51
CA GLU A 115 -13.66 -4.71 -4.72
C GLU A 115 -12.19 -4.35 -4.42
N VAL A 116 -11.97 -3.09 -4.03
CA VAL A 116 -10.69 -2.46 -3.70
C VAL A 116 -10.08 -3.00 -2.41
N TYR A 117 -10.87 -3.60 -1.51
CA TYR A 117 -10.39 -4.03 -0.19
C TYR A 117 -9.34 -5.14 -0.26
N ALA A 118 -9.46 -6.09 -1.20
CA ALA A 118 -8.45 -7.13 -1.41
C ALA A 118 -7.10 -6.50 -1.80
N MET A 119 -7.13 -5.55 -2.74
CA MET A 119 -5.94 -4.85 -3.19
C MET A 119 -5.38 -3.90 -2.10
N SER A 120 -6.24 -3.22 -1.36
CA SER A 120 -5.86 -2.40 -0.19
C SER A 120 -5.17 -3.25 0.89
N THR A 121 -5.67 -4.45 1.15
CA THR A 121 -5.04 -5.40 2.09
C THR A 121 -3.65 -5.80 1.60
N PHE A 122 -3.49 -6.12 0.31
CA PHE A 122 -2.19 -6.41 -0.28
C PHE A 122 -1.20 -5.25 -0.11
N PHE A 123 -1.59 -4.01 -0.45
CA PHE A 123 -0.73 -2.83 -0.29
C PHE A 123 -0.38 -2.54 1.17
N THR A 124 -1.31 -2.79 2.09
CA THR A 124 -1.07 -2.64 3.53
C THR A 124 0.02 -3.62 4.00
N VAL A 125 -0.12 -4.90 3.63
CA VAL A 125 0.79 -5.95 4.10
C VAL A 125 2.15 -5.88 3.39
N ILE A 126 2.22 -5.52 2.10
CA ILE A 126 3.53 -5.34 1.43
C ILE A 126 4.31 -4.16 2.03
N VAL A 127 3.65 -3.05 2.38
CA VAL A 127 4.30 -1.93 3.07
C VAL A 127 4.80 -2.36 4.45
N ALA A 128 3.98 -3.08 5.21
CA ALA A 128 4.38 -3.63 6.50
C ALA A 128 5.59 -4.58 6.38
N TRP A 129 5.58 -5.46 5.39
CA TRP A 129 6.69 -6.37 5.12
C TRP A 129 7.97 -5.62 4.72
N LEU A 130 7.85 -4.64 3.82
CA LEU A 130 8.97 -3.83 3.33
C LEU A 130 9.64 -3.06 4.47
N ILE A 131 8.88 -2.47 5.39
CA ILE A 131 9.49 -1.70 6.49
C ILE A 131 10.20 -2.60 7.50
N LEU A 132 9.69 -3.80 7.76
CA LEU A 132 10.40 -4.79 8.57
C LEU A 132 11.66 -5.28 7.86
N HIS A 133 11.58 -5.50 6.55
CA HIS A 133 12.73 -5.88 5.73
C HIS A 133 13.81 -4.78 5.69
N TRP A 134 13.39 -3.51 5.66
CA TRP A 134 14.27 -2.36 5.80
C TRP A 134 14.91 -2.31 7.20
N SER A 135 14.14 -2.55 8.27
CA SER A 135 14.63 -2.47 9.66
C SER A 135 15.83 -3.39 9.91
N GLU A 136 15.81 -4.61 9.37
CA GLU A 136 16.94 -5.56 9.42
C GLU A 136 18.21 -5.06 8.71
N ARG A 137 18.04 -4.13 7.75
CA ARG A 137 19.11 -3.62 6.86
C ARG A 137 19.36 -2.14 7.03
N ALA A 138 18.78 -1.50 8.04
CA ALA A 138 18.79 -0.04 8.15
C ALA A 138 20.20 0.55 8.33
N ASP A 139 21.19 -0.28 8.66
CA ASP A 139 22.57 0.11 8.90
C ASP A 139 23.49 -0.27 7.71
N GLN A 140 22.92 -0.86 6.65
CA GLN A 140 23.63 -1.21 5.42
C GLN A 140 23.58 -0.04 4.41
N PRO A 141 24.64 0.15 3.59
CA PRO A 141 24.59 1.09 2.47
C PRO A 141 23.46 0.75 1.50
N GLY A 142 22.75 1.76 0.99
CA GLY A 142 21.67 1.55 0.02
C GLY A 142 20.31 1.20 0.64
N ASN A 143 20.14 1.27 1.96
CA ASN A 143 18.88 0.93 2.63
C ASN A 143 17.73 1.89 2.26
N GLU A 144 18.04 3.12 1.87
CA GLU A 144 17.10 4.16 1.48
C GLU A 144 16.18 3.72 0.33
N ARG A 145 16.63 2.81 -0.53
CA ARG A 145 15.82 2.23 -1.61
C ARG A 145 14.51 1.62 -1.11
N TYR A 146 14.52 0.99 0.07
CA TYR A 146 13.31 0.38 0.63
C TYR A 146 12.32 1.44 1.09
N ILE A 147 12.80 2.55 1.66
CA ILE A 147 11.96 3.69 2.03
C ILE A 147 11.34 4.34 0.79
N LEU A 148 12.11 4.46 -0.30
CA LEU A 148 11.60 4.95 -1.58
C LEU A 148 10.54 4.02 -2.18
N ILE A 149 10.75 2.70 -2.12
CA ILE A 149 9.73 1.72 -2.56
C ILE A 149 8.48 1.81 -1.68
N ILE A 150 8.63 1.96 -0.36
CA ILE A 150 7.49 2.15 0.56
C ILE A 150 6.71 3.42 0.20
N ALA A 151 7.39 4.54 -0.01
CA ALA A 151 6.74 5.79 -0.41
C ALA A 151 5.99 5.63 -1.75
N TYR A 152 6.59 4.94 -2.72
CA TYR A 152 5.98 4.63 -4.00
C TYR A 152 4.74 3.73 -3.85
N MET A 153 4.83 2.67 -3.02
CA MET A 153 3.70 1.78 -2.73
C MET A 153 2.55 2.51 -2.06
N ILE A 154 2.81 3.37 -1.06
CA ILE A 154 1.78 4.20 -0.41
C ILE A 154 1.14 5.17 -1.41
N GLY A 155 1.95 5.78 -2.29
CA GLY A 155 1.47 6.63 -3.38
C GLY A 155 0.52 5.90 -4.33
N LEU A 156 0.91 4.73 -4.83
CA LEU A 156 0.05 3.88 -5.64
C LEU A 156 -1.23 3.47 -4.89
N ALA A 157 -1.08 3.09 -3.63
CA ALA A 157 -2.19 2.64 -2.78
C ALA A 157 -3.27 3.71 -2.57
N SER A 158 -2.92 5.00 -2.67
CA SER A 158 -3.88 6.11 -2.65
C SER A 158 -4.82 6.12 -3.86
N GLY A 159 -4.38 5.58 -5.00
CA GLY A 159 -5.21 5.35 -6.17
C GLY A 159 -6.09 4.11 -6.09
N ILE A 160 -6.08 3.39 -4.95
CA ILE A 160 -6.92 2.22 -4.69
C ILE A 160 -7.90 2.55 -3.56
N HIS A 161 -7.37 2.90 -2.39
CA HIS A 161 -8.20 3.20 -1.22
C HIS A 161 -7.45 4.05 -0.20
N ILE A 162 -8.15 5.01 0.42
CA ILE A 162 -7.56 5.99 1.36
C ILE A 162 -7.02 5.33 2.64
N LEU A 163 -7.58 4.19 3.05
CA LEU A 163 -7.16 3.47 4.26
C LEU A 163 -5.69 3.08 4.24
N ASN A 164 -5.08 2.94 3.06
CA ASN A 164 -3.67 2.58 2.94
C ASN A 164 -2.73 3.65 3.54
N LEU A 165 -3.18 4.90 3.69
CA LEU A 165 -2.41 5.94 4.40
C LEU A 165 -2.27 5.65 5.90
N LEU A 166 -3.10 4.79 6.48
CA LEU A 166 -2.98 4.35 7.88
C LEU A 166 -1.76 3.45 8.12
N THR A 167 -1.02 3.08 7.07
CA THR A 167 0.30 2.45 7.20
C THR A 167 1.39 3.43 7.64
N LEU A 168 1.19 4.74 7.47
CA LEU A 168 2.18 5.77 7.78
C LEU A 168 2.63 5.74 9.26
N PRO A 169 1.73 5.68 10.27
CA PRO A 169 2.13 5.53 11.67
C PRO A 169 2.95 4.28 11.92
N PHE A 170 2.56 3.13 11.35
CA PHE A 170 3.31 1.89 11.52
C PHE A 170 4.73 2.03 10.96
N VAL A 171 4.87 2.56 9.74
CA VAL A 171 6.18 2.82 9.11
C VAL A 171 7.02 3.77 9.96
N ALA A 172 6.44 4.89 10.38
CA ALA A 172 7.14 5.90 11.18
C ALA A 172 7.63 5.35 12.53
N LEU A 173 6.82 4.52 13.21
CA LEU A 173 7.19 3.89 14.47
C LEU A 173 8.33 2.89 14.30
N ILE A 174 8.32 2.07 13.24
CA ILE A 174 9.44 1.15 12.97
C ILE A 174 10.74 1.94 12.71
N ILE A 175 10.67 3.03 11.95
CA ILE A 175 11.83 3.92 11.72
C ILE A 175 12.32 4.52 13.04
N TYR A 176 11.39 5.05 13.85
CA TYR A 176 11.70 5.68 15.14
C TYR A 176 12.44 4.71 16.06
N PHE A 177 11.86 3.56 16.36
CA PHE A 177 12.45 2.59 17.28
C PHE A 177 13.73 1.94 16.73
N LYS A 178 13.93 1.91 15.41
CA LYS A 178 15.17 1.41 14.81
C LYS A 178 16.32 2.42 14.85
N LYS A 179 16.04 3.72 14.79
CA LYS A 179 17.07 4.77 14.66
C LYS A 179 17.27 5.63 15.90
N LEU A 180 16.30 5.68 16.80
CA LEU A 180 16.32 6.56 17.96
C LEU A 180 16.04 5.76 19.24
N PRO A 181 16.74 6.05 20.35
CA PRO A 181 16.31 5.60 21.66
C PRO A 181 14.99 6.29 22.04
N PHE A 182 14.13 5.59 22.77
CA PHE A 182 12.83 6.13 23.17
C PHE A 182 12.96 7.36 24.05
N ASN A 183 12.28 8.44 23.66
CA ASN A 183 12.13 9.67 24.42
C ASN A 183 10.78 10.31 24.05
N TRP A 184 9.99 10.69 25.04
CA TRP A 184 8.66 11.28 24.82
C TRP A 184 8.66 12.49 23.87
N LYS A 185 9.68 13.35 23.93
CA LYS A 185 9.78 14.51 23.03
C LYS A 185 9.97 14.08 21.58
N THR A 186 10.94 13.21 21.30
CA THR A 186 11.21 12.76 19.93
C THR A 186 10.07 11.90 19.40
N PHE A 187 9.46 11.08 20.25
CA PHE A 187 8.29 10.27 19.90
C PHE A 187 7.11 11.16 19.47
N LEU A 188 6.75 12.18 20.28
CA LEU A 188 5.66 13.10 19.94
C LEU A 188 5.95 13.91 18.68
N ILE A 189 7.20 14.33 18.47
CA ILE A 189 7.62 14.99 17.22
C ILE A 189 7.42 14.06 16.03
N THR A 190 7.86 12.80 16.11
CA THR A 190 7.66 11.81 15.05
C THR A 190 6.17 11.62 14.75
N MET A 191 5.34 11.44 15.78
CA MET A 191 3.89 11.30 15.59
C MET A 191 3.26 12.57 14.98
N GLY A 192 3.72 13.75 15.36
CA GLY A 192 3.31 15.02 14.77
C GLY A 192 3.68 15.13 13.29
N ILE A 193 4.91 14.75 12.92
CA ILE A 193 5.37 14.71 11.52
C ILE A 193 4.57 13.69 10.70
N THR A 194 4.27 12.51 11.26
CA THR A 194 3.43 11.52 10.61
C THR A 194 2.03 12.04 10.37
N GLY A 195 1.41 12.67 11.38
CA GLY A 195 0.09 13.30 11.25
C GLY A 195 0.07 14.41 10.20
N LEU A 196 1.10 15.27 10.18
CA LEU A 196 1.24 16.31 9.17
C LEU A 196 1.40 15.70 7.76
N THR A 197 2.25 14.67 7.61
CA THR A 197 2.42 13.94 6.34
C THR A 197 1.08 13.37 5.85
N PHE A 198 0.31 12.74 6.74
CA PHE A 198 -1.02 12.24 6.43
C PHE A 198 -1.95 13.36 5.93
N LEU A 199 -1.99 14.50 6.64
CA LEU A 199 -2.83 15.64 6.26
C LEU A 199 -2.42 16.26 4.93
N VAL A 200 -1.12 16.36 4.65
CA VAL A 200 -0.59 16.85 3.37
C VAL A 200 -1.02 15.92 2.22
N ILE A 201 -0.90 14.61 2.39
CA ILE A 201 -1.31 13.66 1.35
C ILE A 201 -2.84 13.68 1.17
N HIS A 202 -3.61 13.59 2.24
CA HIS A 202 -5.08 13.53 2.16
C HIS A 202 -5.70 14.83 1.66
N ASN A 203 -5.39 15.96 2.30
CA ASN A 203 -6.03 17.23 1.98
C ASN A 203 -5.35 17.95 0.82
N GLY A 204 -4.02 17.86 0.73
CA GLY A 204 -3.23 18.51 -0.31
C GLY A 204 -3.21 17.73 -1.61
N ILE A 205 -2.88 16.44 -1.58
CA ILE A 205 -2.74 15.64 -2.80
C ILE A 205 -4.10 15.10 -3.24
N ILE A 206 -4.74 14.26 -2.43
CA ILE A 206 -5.94 13.51 -2.83
C ILE A 206 -7.13 14.45 -3.06
N LYS A 207 -7.40 15.39 -2.14
CA LYS A 207 -8.48 16.38 -2.30
C LYS A 207 -8.05 17.65 -3.02
N GLY A 208 -6.78 18.05 -2.87
CA GLY A 208 -6.31 19.34 -3.38
C GLY A 208 -6.00 19.33 -4.88
N LEU A 209 -5.43 18.24 -5.43
CA LEU A 209 -5.16 18.16 -6.88
C LEU A 209 -6.43 18.24 -7.73
N PRO A 210 -7.55 17.54 -7.40
CA PRO A 210 -8.80 17.73 -8.13
C PRO A 210 -9.32 19.17 -8.05
N LYS A 211 -9.23 19.83 -6.89
CA LYS A 211 -9.63 21.25 -6.73
C LYS A 211 -8.76 22.18 -7.57
N LEU A 212 -7.45 21.94 -7.62
CA LEU A 212 -6.53 22.68 -8.49
C LEU A 212 -6.89 22.46 -9.96
N ALA A 213 -7.21 21.23 -10.37
CA ALA A 213 -7.62 20.94 -11.74
C ALA A 213 -8.87 21.72 -12.17
N VAL A 214 -9.80 22.00 -11.25
CA VAL A 214 -10.97 22.85 -11.51
C VAL A 214 -10.56 24.32 -11.73
N VAL A 215 -9.53 24.81 -11.05
CA VAL A 215 -9.10 26.22 -11.12
C VAL A 215 -8.17 26.49 -12.32
N ILE A 216 -7.17 25.65 -12.53
CA ILE A 216 -6.10 25.87 -13.53
C ILE A 216 -6.14 24.87 -14.70
N GLY A 217 -7.14 24.00 -14.74
CA GLY A 217 -7.26 22.92 -15.72
C GLY A 217 -6.31 21.75 -15.46
N LEU A 218 -6.62 20.59 -16.05
CA LEU A 218 -5.78 19.39 -15.95
C LEU A 218 -4.35 19.65 -16.48
N THR A 219 -4.23 20.35 -17.61
CA THR A 219 -2.93 20.72 -18.19
C THR A 219 -2.11 21.58 -17.23
N GLY A 220 -2.74 22.55 -16.55
CA GLY A 220 -2.08 23.38 -15.55
C GLY A 220 -1.57 22.56 -14.37
N VAL A 221 -2.34 21.59 -13.90
CA VAL A 221 -1.90 20.65 -12.84
C VAL A 221 -0.72 19.81 -13.31
N CYS A 222 -0.77 19.23 -14.52
CA CYS A 222 0.33 18.46 -15.08
C CYS A 222 1.62 19.29 -15.19
N ILE A 223 1.54 20.52 -15.69
CA ILE A 223 2.68 21.44 -15.77
C ILE A 223 3.24 21.73 -14.37
N SER A 224 2.35 21.98 -13.39
CA SER A 224 2.77 22.26 -12.01
C SER A 224 3.53 21.08 -11.40
N VAL A 225 3.05 19.86 -11.60
CA VAL A 225 3.73 18.64 -11.16
C VAL A 225 5.09 18.50 -11.85
N LEU A 226 5.16 18.71 -13.17
CA LEU A 226 6.42 18.65 -13.92
C LEU A 226 7.43 19.71 -13.46
N ILE A 227 6.99 20.92 -13.14
CA ILE A 227 7.84 21.98 -12.59
C ILE A 227 8.41 21.56 -11.23
N ILE A 228 7.59 20.99 -10.35
CA ILE A 228 8.04 20.51 -9.03
C ILE A 228 9.09 19.40 -9.21
N PHE A 229 8.81 18.41 -10.05
CA PHE A 229 9.77 17.33 -10.35
C PHE A 229 11.06 17.86 -10.99
N GLY A 230 10.95 18.80 -11.94
CA GLY A 230 12.10 19.44 -12.57
C GLY A 230 12.95 20.22 -11.57
N ALA A 231 12.33 20.96 -10.66
CA ALA A 231 13.01 21.67 -9.58
C ALA A 231 13.71 20.71 -8.60
N MET A 232 13.10 19.57 -8.28
CA MET A 232 13.73 18.53 -7.46
C MET A 232 14.95 17.93 -8.15
N ILE A 233 14.85 17.56 -9.43
CA ILE A 233 15.97 17.02 -10.22
C ILE A 233 17.11 18.04 -10.29
N TRP A 234 16.79 19.29 -10.62
CA TRP A 234 17.76 20.38 -10.67
C TRP A 234 18.48 20.56 -9.33
N ALA A 235 17.74 20.55 -8.21
CA ALA A 235 18.32 20.69 -6.87
C ALA A 235 19.28 19.55 -6.51
N ILE A 236 18.93 18.31 -6.88
CA ILE A 236 19.79 17.14 -6.67
C ILE A 236 21.07 17.28 -7.49
N ASN A 237 20.96 17.62 -8.79
CA ASN A 237 22.11 17.79 -9.68
C ASN A 237 23.06 18.89 -9.18
N GLU A 238 22.52 20.02 -8.75
CA GLU A 238 23.31 21.14 -8.25
C GLU A 238 23.73 21.01 -6.79
N ARG A 239 23.47 19.87 -6.16
CA ARG A 239 23.71 19.61 -4.73
C ARG A 239 23.13 20.70 -3.82
N ARG A 240 22.10 21.42 -4.29
CA ARG A 240 21.40 22.44 -3.52
C ARG A 240 20.38 21.76 -2.64
N ARG A 241 20.60 21.82 -1.32
CA ARG A 241 19.60 21.37 -0.34
C ARG A 241 18.45 22.37 -0.36
N LEU A 242 17.41 22.08 -1.15
CA LEU A 242 16.25 22.97 -1.26
C LEU A 242 15.38 23.03 -0.01
N LEU A 243 15.54 22.11 0.95
CA LEU A 243 15.05 22.10 2.33
C LEU A 243 15.16 20.66 2.86
N SER A 244 16.38 20.15 3.03
CA SER A 244 16.58 18.96 3.87
C SER A 244 16.94 19.45 5.26
N ILE A 245 15.96 19.47 6.16
CA ILE A 245 16.24 19.46 7.60
C ILE A 245 17.02 18.18 7.90
#